data_AF-A0A812NB07-F1
#
_entry.id   AF-A0A812NB07-F1
#
_cell.length_a   1.000
_cell.length_b   1.000
_cell.length_c   1.000
_cell.angle_alpha   90.00
_cell.angle_beta   90.00
_cell.angle_gamma   90.00
#
_symmetry.space_group_name_H-M   'P 1'
#
loop_
_entity.id
_entity.type
_entity.pdbx_description
1 polymer ?
#
loop_
_entity_poly.entity_id
_entity_poly.type
_entity_poly.pdbx_seq_one_letter_code
_entity_poly.pdbx_strand_id
1 'polypeptide(L)'
;AKKFDSPTFSVHVGLDTIKVRSQYLWRLLESPCKGNVTRHEDGRHTVRIHKYSYEALLAYGQYLHEDRVDCRPEVAVELLELAEEYVDSTGLAEKCAQLVRRAATAGSLAQCVSSCLFLHRSALAVEVTKLRLCVDNACDIMQVVDACDLNDPQAQYIQDIVMNFAAGNATAIVKSERFSSLDDTLKSRLFVKLASMGLLKT
;
A
#
# COMPACT_ATOMS: atom_id res chain seq x y z
N ALA A 1 31.65 13.96 -19.14
CA ALA A 1 30.31 13.89 -18.54
C ALA A 1 30.44 13.21 -17.17
N LYS A 2 30.24 13.95 -16.07
CA LYS A 2 30.12 13.33 -14.74
C LYS A 2 28.80 12.57 -14.74
N LYS A 3 28.84 11.24 -14.72
CA LYS A 3 27.67 10.44 -14.37
C LYS A 3 27.23 10.96 -12.99
N PHE A 4 26.04 11.54 -12.91
CA PHE A 4 25.37 11.73 -11.64
C PHE A 4 25.05 10.31 -11.17
N ASP A 5 25.95 9.71 -10.38
CA ASP A 5 25.62 8.52 -9.62
C ASP A 5 24.57 8.96 -8.60
N SER A 6 23.32 8.58 -8.86
CA SER A 6 22.25 8.70 -7.88
C SER A 6 22.72 8.10 -6.55
N PRO A 7 22.35 8.69 -5.40
CA PRO A 7 22.77 8.17 -4.10
C PRO A 7 22.39 6.69 -3.99
N THR A 8 23.39 5.83 -3.82
CA THR A 8 23.19 4.40 -3.61
C THR A 8 22.98 4.20 -2.11
N PHE A 9 21.74 3.97 -1.71
CA PHE A 9 21.41 3.66 -0.33
C PHE A 9 21.64 2.17 -0.05
N SER A 10 22.26 1.84 1.07
CA SER A 10 22.54 0.46 1.47
C SER A 10 21.85 0.10 2.79
N VAL A 11 21.33 -1.12 2.86
CA VAL A 11 20.84 -1.74 4.09
C VAL A 11 21.79 -2.88 4.42
N HIS A 12 22.29 -2.92 5.65
CA HIS A 12 23.26 -3.92 6.10
C HIS A 12 22.56 -4.92 7.02
N VAL A 13 22.65 -6.19 6.68
CA VAL A 13 22.03 -7.30 7.42
C VAL A 13 23.06 -8.40 7.61
N GLY A 14 23.10 -9.01 8.79
CA GLY A 14 24.00 -10.13 9.08
C GLY A 14 23.69 -11.36 8.21
N LEU A 15 24.74 -12.04 7.71
CA LEU A 15 24.56 -13.21 6.85
C LEU A 15 23.82 -14.35 7.57
N ASP A 16 24.13 -14.57 8.86
CA ASP A 16 23.44 -15.55 9.70
C ASP A 16 21.96 -15.20 9.89
N THR A 17 21.64 -13.91 10.03
CA THR A 17 20.25 -13.42 10.09
C THR A 17 19.53 -13.75 8.80
N ILE A 18 20.11 -13.46 7.63
CA ILE A 18 19.51 -13.80 6.33
C ILE A 18 19.28 -15.31 6.20
N LYS A 19 20.28 -16.12 6.56
CA LYS A 19 20.20 -17.58 6.48
C LYS A 19 19.01 -18.14 7.27
N VAL A 20 18.73 -17.59 8.45
CA VAL A 20 17.65 -18.04 9.33
C VAL A 20 16.30 -17.43 8.96
N ARG A 21 16.28 -16.15 8.56
CA ARG A 21 15.06 -15.33 8.50
C ARG A 21 14.57 -15.03 7.09
N SER A 22 15.38 -15.26 6.05
CA SER A 22 14.98 -15.06 4.66
C SER A 22 15.55 -16.14 3.75
N GLN A 23 14.78 -17.20 3.56
CA GLN A 23 15.20 -18.30 2.69
C GLN A 23 15.37 -17.88 1.23
N TYR A 24 14.55 -16.93 0.76
CA TYR A 24 14.68 -16.36 -0.58
C TYR A 24 16.04 -15.69 -0.77
N LEU A 25 16.42 -14.76 0.11
CA LEU A 25 17.70 -14.07 0.03
C LEU A 25 18.87 -15.02 0.24
N TRP A 26 18.75 -16.00 1.15
CA TRP A 26 19.78 -17.01 1.33
C TRP A 26 20.07 -17.79 0.05
N ARG A 27 19.04 -18.32 -0.61
CA ARG A 27 19.17 -19.02 -1.90
C ARG A 27 19.72 -18.11 -3.00
N LEU A 28 19.31 -16.83 -2.99
CA LEU A 28 19.84 -15.82 -3.92
C LEU A 28 21.34 -15.63 -3.74
N LEU A 29 21.82 -15.57 -2.50
CA LEU A 29 23.25 -15.42 -2.18
C LEU A 29 24.05 -16.68 -2.56
N GLU A 30 23.51 -17.87 -2.32
CA GLU A 30 24.16 -19.14 -2.68
C GLU A 30 24.24 -19.36 -4.19
N SER A 31 23.27 -18.84 -4.96
CA SER A 31 23.19 -19.07 -6.40
C SER A 31 24.42 -18.52 -7.16
N PRO A 32 25.08 -19.34 -8.00
CA PRO A 32 26.26 -18.92 -8.76
C PRO A 32 25.92 -18.04 -9.99
N CYS A 33 24.64 -17.94 -10.39
CA CYS A 33 24.24 -17.42 -11.70
C CYS A 33 23.43 -16.11 -11.65
N LYS A 34 23.36 -15.42 -10.51
CA LYS A 34 22.52 -14.24 -10.34
C LYS A 34 23.32 -12.94 -10.55
N GLY A 35 23.07 -12.27 -11.67
CA GLY A 35 23.76 -11.01 -12.05
C GLY A 35 23.52 -9.81 -11.12
N ASN A 36 22.61 -9.93 -10.15
CA ASN A 36 22.34 -8.90 -9.14
C ASN A 36 23.10 -9.12 -7.82
N VAL A 37 23.92 -10.18 -7.71
CA VAL A 37 24.75 -10.46 -6.53
C VAL A 37 26.22 -10.19 -6.84
N THR A 38 26.87 -9.36 -6.03
CA THR A 38 28.33 -9.14 -6.05
C THR A 38 28.93 -9.74 -4.79
N ARG A 39 29.90 -10.65 -4.95
CA ARG A 39 30.63 -11.27 -3.86
C ARG A 39 31.97 -10.57 -3.70
N HIS A 40 32.30 -10.18 -2.48
CA HIS A 40 33.54 -9.48 -2.17
C HIS A 40 34.54 -10.44 -1.52
N GLU A 41 35.84 -10.16 -1.67
CA GLU A 41 36.92 -11.00 -1.14
C GLU A 41 36.91 -11.08 0.40
N ASP A 42 36.34 -10.08 1.07
CA ASP A 42 36.19 -10.01 2.53
C ASP A 42 35.01 -10.83 3.07
N GLY A 43 34.35 -11.62 2.21
CA GLY A 43 33.19 -12.43 2.56
C GLY A 43 31.84 -11.69 2.55
N ARG A 44 31.83 -10.38 2.31
CA ARG A 44 30.58 -9.62 2.15
C ARG A 44 29.90 -9.92 0.82
N HIS A 45 28.59 -9.78 0.82
CA HIS A 45 27.76 -9.89 -0.37
C HIS A 45 26.95 -8.60 -0.55
N THR A 46 26.84 -8.13 -1.78
CA THR A 46 25.96 -7.01 -2.14
C THR A 46 24.92 -7.49 -3.12
N VAL A 47 23.65 -7.29 -2.78
CA VAL A 47 22.51 -7.59 -3.66
C VAL A 47 21.91 -6.29 -4.14
N ARG A 48 21.79 -6.12 -5.46
CA ARG A 48 21.06 -4.99 -6.04
C ARG A 48 19.58 -5.34 -6.17
N ILE A 49 18.74 -4.56 -5.51
CA ILE A 49 17.27 -4.68 -5.55
C ILE A 49 16.71 -3.34 -6.02
N HIS A 50 16.00 -3.35 -7.14
CA HIS A 50 15.41 -2.15 -7.74
C HIS A 50 13.88 -2.11 -7.65
N LYS A 51 13.25 -3.24 -7.33
CA LYS A 51 11.79 -3.38 -7.30
C LYS A 51 11.16 -2.61 -6.13
N TYR A 52 11.81 -2.63 -4.98
CA TYR A 52 11.27 -2.08 -3.74
C TYR A 52 11.96 -0.77 -3.36
N SER A 53 11.19 0.11 -2.71
CA SER A 53 11.67 1.36 -2.14
C SER A 53 12.73 1.12 -1.08
N TYR A 54 13.59 2.12 -0.87
CA TYR A 54 14.58 2.06 0.20
C TYR A 54 13.93 1.90 1.58
N GLU A 55 12.80 2.57 1.82
CA GLU A 55 12.06 2.46 3.09
C GLU A 55 11.55 1.04 3.33
N ALA A 56 11.02 0.37 2.30
CA ALA A 56 10.60 -1.02 2.40
C ALA A 56 11.79 -1.94 2.68
N LEU A 57 12.91 -1.77 1.99
CA LEU A 57 14.11 -2.59 2.22
C LEU A 57 14.72 -2.34 3.61
N LEU A 58 14.70 -1.10 4.10
CA LEU A 58 15.16 -0.76 5.44
C LEU A 58 14.26 -1.40 6.51
N ALA A 59 12.94 -1.27 6.36
CA ALA A 59 11.97 -1.87 7.27
C ALA A 59 12.04 -3.41 7.25
N TYR A 60 12.27 -4.02 6.08
CA TYR A 60 12.49 -5.46 5.97
C TYR A 60 13.79 -5.88 6.68
N GLY A 61 14.89 -5.14 6.50
CA GLY A 61 16.14 -5.39 7.22
C GLY A 61 15.96 -5.34 8.74
N GLN A 62 15.25 -4.33 9.25
CA GLN A 62 14.90 -4.23 10.67
C GLN A 62 14.04 -5.40 11.13
N TYR A 63 13.03 -5.78 10.34
CA TYR A 63 12.19 -6.94 10.62
C TYR A 63 12.98 -8.25 10.75
N LEU A 64 13.97 -8.46 9.88
CA LEU A 64 14.82 -9.65 9.95
C LEU A 64 15.58 -9.73 11.29
N HIS A 65 15.96 -8.59 11.86
CA HIS A 65 16.68 -8.50 13.13
C HIS A 65 15.77 -8.52 14.36
N GLU A 66 14.64 -7.82 14.31
CA GLU A 66 13.83 -7.50 15.50
C GLU A 66 12.49 -8.22 15.56
N ASP A 67 12.10 -8.92 14.48
CA ASP A 67 10.77 -9.54 14.31
C ASP A 67 9.60 -8.55 14.46
N ARG A 68 9.86 -7.27 14.19
CA ARG A 68 8.87 -6.18 14.27
C ARG A 68 8.80 -5.44 12.95
N VAL A 69 7.58 -5.02 12.60
CA VAL A 69 7.33 -4.11 11.48
C VAL A 69 6.95 -2.78 12.12
N ASP A 70 7.81 -1.77 11.96
CA ASP A 70 7.59 -0.40 12.45
C ASP A 70 7.84 0.57 11.30
N CYS A 71 6.83 0.74 10.45
CA CYS A 71 6.90 1.61 9.29
C CYS A 71 5.53 2.23 9.01
N ARG A 72 5.47 3.15 8.05
CA ARG A 72 4.22 3.75 7.62
C ARG A 72 3.32 2.69 6.94
N PRO A 73 1.97 2.85 6.98
CA PRO A 73 1.06 1.91 6.35
C PRO A 73 1.37 1.63 4.88
N GLU A 74 1.73 2.66 4.12
CA GLU A 74 2.03 2.54 2.69
C GLU A 74 3.26 1.64 2.45
N VAL A 75 4.29 1.77 3.29
CA VAL A 75 5.48 0.93 3.26
C VAL A 75 5.14 -0.50 3.67
N ALA A 76 4.24 -0.68 4.64
CA ALA A 76 3.79 -2.01 5.03
C ALA A 76 3.00 -2.71 3.92
N VAL A 77 2.24 -1.99 3.08
CA VAL A 77 1.60 -2.57 1.89
C VAL A 77 2.65 -3.05 0.89
N GLU A 78 3.71 -2.28 0.66
CA GLU A 78 4.83 -2.70 -0.20
C GLU A 78 5.54 -3.95 0.36
N LEU A 79 5.73 -4.02 1.69
CA LEU A 79 6.25 -5.22 2.37
C LEU A 79 5.34 -6.45 2.23
N LEU A 80 4.02 -6.29 2.02
CA LEU A 80 3.15 -7.43 1.70
C LEU A 80 3.48 -8.02 0.33
N GLU A 81 3.83 -7.19 -0.65
CA GLU A 81 4.28 -7.66 -1.96
C GLU A 81 5.62 -8.38 -1.86
N LEU A 82 6.55 -7.82 -1.08
CA LEU A 82 7.84 -8.46 -0.78
C LEU A 82 7.65 -9.80 -0.09
N ALA A 83 6.80 -9.88 0.93
CA ALA A 83 6.54 -11.12 1.67
C ALA A 83 6.00 -12.23 0.76
N GLU A 84 5.13 -11.90 -0.19
CA GLU A 84 4.62 -12.86 -1.17
C GLU A 84 5.70 -13.31 -2.17
N GLU A 85 6.44 -12.37 -2.77
CA GLU A 85 7.51 -12.69 -3.72
C GLU A 85 8.62 -13.53 -3.07
N TYR A 86 8.96 -13.22 -1.83
CA TYR A 86 10.01 -13.90 -1.09
C TYR A 86 9.51 -15.20 -0.45
N VAL A 87 8.22 -15.51 -0.61
CA VAL A 87 7.56 -16.67 -0.03
C VAL A 87 7.85 -16.74 1.47
N ASP A 88 7.68 -15.60 2.15
CA ASP A 88 7.96 -15.46 3.56
C ASP A 88 7.08 -16.42 4.38
N SER A 89 7.72 -17.20 5.24
CA SER A 89 7.07 -18.11 6.18
C SER A 89 7.16 -17.65 7.63
N THR A 90 7.74 -16.47 7.87
CA THR A 90 7.97 -15.94 9.22
C THR A 90 6.77 -15.16 9.77
N GLY A 91 5.78 -14.88 8.92
CA GLY A 91 4.57 -14.15 9.28
C GLY A 91 4.65 -12.65 9.01
N LEU A 92 5.61 -12.20 8.19
CA LEU A 92 5.76 -10.80 7.78
C LEU A 92 4.47 -10.28 7.17
N ALA A 93 3.85 -11.07 6.28
CA ALA A 93 2.63 -10.67 5.60
C ALA A 93 1.51 -10.33 6.60
N GLU A 94 1.27 -11.17 7.60
CA GLU A 94 0.23 -10.92 8.60
C GLU A 94 0.59 -9.73 9.50
N LYS A 95 1.86 -9.57 9.90
CA LYS A 95 2.31 -8.40 10.69
C LYS A 95 2.09 -7.09 9.92
N CYS A 96 2.41 -7.05 8.62
CA CYS A 96 2.18 -5.89 7.76
C CYS A 96 0.69 -5.59 7.62
N ALA A 97 -0.15 -6.60 7.35
CA ALA A 97 -1.59 -6.42 7.24
C ALA A 97 -2.20 -5.89 8.56
N GLN A 98 -1.76 -6.42 9.72
CA GLN A 98 -2.16 -5.92 11.03
C GLN A 98 -1.73 -4.47 11.28
N LEU A 99 -0.51 -4.11 10.89
CA LEU A 99 -0.04 -2.73 10.99
C LEU A 99 -0.94 -1.82 10.18
N VAL A 100 -1.19 -2.15 8.91
CA VAL A 100 -2.05 -1.36 8.01
C VAL A 100 -3.43 -1.15 8.60
N ARG A 101 -4.08 -2.22 9.10
CA ARG A 101 -5.40 -2.13 9.75
C ARG A 101 -5.41 -1.21 10.98
N ARG A 102 -4.35 -1.24 11.78
CA ARG A 102 -4.28 -0.48 13.04
C ARG A 102 -3.88 0.98 12.82
N ALA A 103 -2.90 1.23 11.95
CA ALA A 103 -2.25 2.51 11.77
C ALA A 103 -2.87 3.39 10.67
N ALA A 104 -3.73 2.85 9.80
CA ALA A 104 -4.49 3.68 8.87
C ALA A 104 -5.39 4.65 9.65
N THR A 105 -5.17 5.95 9.43
CA THR A 105 -5.92 7.05 10.04
C THR A 105 -6.86 7.67 9.01
N ALA A 106 -7.79 8.53 9.45
CA ALA A 106 -8.66 9.25 8.52
C ALA A 106 -7.85 10.02 7.45
N GLY A 107 -6.75 10.67 7.85
CA GLY A 107 -5.90 11.48 6.96
C GLY A 107 -4.95 10.69 6.06
N SER A 108 -4.62 9.44 6.40
CA SER A 108 -3.75 8.57 5.57
C SER A 108 -4.53 7.53 4.76
N LEU A 109 -5.84 7.39 4.99
CA LEU A 109 -6.63 6.31 4.39
C LEU A 109 -6.62 6.34 2.87
N ALA A 110 -6.73 7.51 2.24
CA ALA A 110 -6.76 7.63 0.79
C ALA A 110 -5.48 7.09 0.14
N GLN A 111 -4.33 7.49 0.68
CA GLN A 111 -3.04 6.99 0.22
C GLN A 111 -2.90 5.48 0.48
N CYS A 112 -3.34 5.00 1.65
CA CYS A 112 -3.30 3.59 1.98
C CYS A 112 -4.16 2.74 1.03
N VAL A 113 -5.39 3.17 0.72
CA VAL A 113 -6.28 2.48 -0.23
C VAL A 113 -5.68 2.50 -1.63
N SER A 114 -5.12 3.63 -2.06
CA SER A 114 -4.43 3.74 -3.36
C SER A 114 -3.27 2.75 -3.46
N SER A 115 -2.39 2.69 -2.46
CA SER A 115 -1.29 1.74 -2.41
C SER A 115 -1.76 0.29 -2.41
N CYS A 116 -2.83 -0.04 -1.65
CA CYS A 116 -3.38 -1.38 -1.66
C CYS A 116 -3.92 -1.77 -3.03
N LEU A 117 -4.66 -0.89 -3.72
CA LEU A 117 -5.20 -1.19 -5.05
C LEU A 117 -4.10 -1.31 -6.10
N PHE A 118 -3.11 -0.41 -6.08
CA PHE A 118 -1.97 -0.44 -7.00
C PHE A 118 -1.15 -1.73 -6.87
N LEU A 119 -0.99 -2.24 -5.64
CA LEU A 119 -0.24 -3.48 -5.36
C LEU A 119 -1.13 -4.73 -5.35
N HIS A 120 -2.34 -4.65 -5.92
CA HIS A 120 -3.29 -5.77 -6.00
C HIS A 120 -3.61 -6.41 -4.63
N ARG A 121 -3.66 -5.59 -3.57
CA ARG A 121 -4.10 -5.91 -2.21
C ARG A 121 -5.54 -5.44 -1.96
N SER A 122 -6.42 -5.64 -2.93
CA SER A 122 -7.77 -5.10 -2.93
C SER A 122 -8.62 -5.58 -1.75
N ALA A 123 -8.38 -6.78 -1.21
CA ALA A 123 -9.07 -7.28 -0.03
C ALA A 123 -8.74 -6.45 1.22
N LEU A 124 -7.47 -6.10 1.39
CA LEU A 124 -7.02 -5.22 2.47
C LEU A 124 -7.56 -3.80 2.28
N ALA A 125 -7.61 -3.31 1.03
CA ALA A 125 -8.23 -2.02 0.71
C ALA A 125 -9.71 -1.96 1.15
N VAL A 126 -10.48 -3.02 0.88
CA VAL A 126 -11.87 -3.16 1.33
C VAL A 126 -11.95 -3.13 2.85
N GLU A 127 -11.11 -3.90 3.54
CA GLU A 127 -11.09 -3.97 5.01
C GLU A 127 -10.82 -2.60 5.65
N VAL A 128 -9.73 -1.93 5.25
CA VAL A 128 -9.37 -0.63 5.84
C VAL A 128 -10.38 0.45 5.50
N THR A 129 -10.97 0.42 4.31
CA THR A 129 -12.04 1.36 3.94
C THR A 129 -13.23 1.18 4.88
N LYS A 130 -13.73 -0.05 5.07
CA LYS A 130 -14.85 -0.32 5.98
C LYS A 130 -14.58 0.13 7.42
N LEU A 131 -13.34 -0.02 7.88
CA LEU A 131 -12.96 0.30 9.25
C LEU A 131 -12.79 1.81 9.51
N ARG A 132 -12.38 2.59 8.50
CA ARG A 132 -11.88 3.96 8.68
C ARG A 132 -12.56 5.02 7.80
N LEU A 133 -13.52 4.63 6.95
CA LEU A 133 -14.29 5.57 6.15
C LEU A 133 -15.09 6.51 7.06
N CYS A 134 -14.97 7.80 6.79
CA CYS A 134 -15.68 8.86 7.48
C CYS A 134 -15.98 10.02 6.52
N VAL A 135 -16.72 11.03 6.98
CA VAL A 135 -17.08 12.19 6.14
C VAL A 135 -15.83 12.92 5.65
N ASP A 136 -14.81 13.03 6.50
CA ASP A 136 -13.60 13.82 6.21
C ASP A 136 -12.75 13.23 5.08
N ASN A 137 -12.83 11.92 4.85
CA ASN A 137 -12.03 11.23 3.83
C ASN A 137 -12.85 10.62 2.70
N ALA A 138 -14.19 10.59 2.77
CA ALA A 138 -15.02 9.95 1.75
C ALA A 138 -14.77 10.50 0.34
N CYS A 139 -14.62 11.83 0.19
CA CYS A 139 -14.31 12.44 -1.11
C CYS A 139 -12.96 12.00 -1.66
N ASP A 140 -11.93 11.95 -0.82
CA ASP A 140 -10.60 11.52 -1.24
C ASP A 140 -10.62 10.04 -1.68
N ILE A 141 -11.35 9.18 -0.94
CA ILE A 141 -11.49 7.77 -1.31
C ILE A 141 -12.27 7.62 -2.62
N MET A 142 -13.33 8.41 -2.85
CA MET A 142 -14.06 8.40 -4.12
C MET A 142 -13.12 8.68 -5.31
N GLN A 143 -12.23 9.66 -5.19
CA GLN A 143 -11.24 9.95 -6.24
C GLN A 143 -10.27 8.80 -6.46
N VAL A 144 -9.76 8.20 -5.38
CA VAL A 144 -8.80 7.09 -5.46
C VAL A 144 -9.39 5.90 -6.21
N VAL A 145 -10.60 5.47 -5.85
CA VAL A 145 -11.23 4.31 -6.50
C VAL A 145 -11.70 4.61 -7.90
N ASP A 146 -12.04 5.86 -8.20
CA ASP A 146 -12.45 6.26 -9.54
C ASP A 146 -11.31 6.29 -10.55
N ALA A 147 -10.10 6.60 -10.08
CA ALA A 147 -8.90 6.55 -10.90
C ALA A 147 -8.44 5.11 -11.21
N CYS A 148 -9.05 4.10 -10.58
CA CYS A 148 -8.70 2.70 -10.76
C CYS A 148 -9.52 2.05 -11.89
N ASP A 149 -8.93 1.04 -12.54
CA ASP A 149 -9.63 0.21 -13.52
C ASP A 149 -10.74 -0.61 -12.83
N LEU A 150 -12.00 -0.38 -13.23
CA LEU A 150 -13.20 -0.97 -12.62
C LEU A 150 -13.36 -2.48 -12.93
N ASN A 151 -12.42 -3.09 -13.64
CA ASN A 151 -12.43 -4.52 -13.90
C ASN A 151 -12.09 -5.37 -12.65
N ASP A 152 -11.59 -4.78 -11.55
CA ASP A 152 -11.42 -5.46 -10.26
C ASP A 152 -12.73 -5.43 -9.45
N PRO A 153 -13.38 -6.60 -9.19
CA PRO A 153 -14.62 -6.66 -8.42
C PRO A 153 -14.50 -6.07 -7.00
N GLN A 154 -13.31 -6.14 -6.38
CA GLN A 154 -13.09 -5.57 -5.06
C GLN A 154 -12.97 -4.04 -5.14
N ALA A 155 -12.33 -3.49 -6.17
CA ALA A 155 -12.30 -2.04 -6.39
C ALA A 155 -13.72 -1.48 -6.63
N GLN A 156 -14.51 -2.16 -7.46
CA GLN A 156 -15.92 -1.82 -7.67
C GLN A 156 -16.72 -1.87 -6.36
N TYR A 157 -16.47 -2.87 -5.53
CA TYR A 157 -17.11 -2.98 -4.23
C TYR A 157 -16.73 -1.84 -3.27
N ILE A 158 -15.48 -1.37 -3.29
CA ILE A 158 -15.07 -0.18 -2.51
C ILE A 158 -15.80 1.05 -3.04
N GLN A 159 -15.91 1.22 -4.36
CA GLN A 159 -16.67 2.33 -4.96
C GLN A 159 -18.12 2.33 -4.47
N ASP A 160 -18.78 1.17 -4.44
CA ASP A 160 -20.15 1.06 -3.92
C ASP A 160 -20.24 1.41 -2.43
N ILE A 161 -19.32 0.93 -1.60
CA ILE A 161 -19.27 1.26 -0.17
C ILE A 161 -19.20 2.77 0.02
N VAL A 162 -18.27 3.43 -0.68
CA VAL A 162 -17.98 4.85 -0.49
C VAL A 162 -19.10 5.72 -1.07
N MET A 163 -19.65 5.37 -2.23
CA MET A 163 -20.78 6.08 -2.84
C MET A 163 -22.04 5.98 -1.98
N ASN A 164 -22.34 4.81 -1.43
CA ASN A 164 -23.48 4.64 -0.52
C ASN A 164 -23.28 5.41 0.79
N PHE A 165 -22.06 5.39 1.36
CA PHE A 165 -21.72 6.17 2.54
C PHE A 165 -21.87 7.67 2.28
N ALA A 166 -21.35 8.16 1.15
CA ALA A 166 -21.45 9.56 0.76
C ALA A 166 -22.91 9.99 0.57
N ALA A 167 -23.74 9.13 -0.03
CA ALA A 167 -25.17 9.38 -0.20
C ALA A 167 -25.91 9.44 1.15
N GLY A 168 -25.60 8.55 2.09
CA GLY A 168 -26.16 8.58 3.44
C GLY A 168 -25.75 9.83 4.24
N ASN A 169 -24.61 10.45 3.90
CA ASN A 169 -24.07 11.64 4.55
C ASN A 169 -24.09 12.88 3.64
N ALA A 170 -24.97 12.92 2.64
CA ALA A 170 -24.93 13.87 1.52
C ALA A 170 -24.80 15.34 1.95
N THR A 171 -25.53 15.74 3.00
CA THR A 171 -25.49 17.13 3.48
C THR A 171 -24.11 17.53 3.99
N ALA A 172 -23.43 16.64 4.72
CA ALA A 172 -22.10 16.92 5.25
C ALA A 172 -21.05 16.86 4.13
N ILE A 173 -21.18 15.89 3.22
CA ILE A 173 -20.29 15.74 2.06
C ILE A 173 -20.36 16.97 1.17
N VAL A 174 -21.54 17.37 0.69
CA VAL A 174 -21.70 18.48 -0.26
C VAL A 174 -21.24 19.83 0.33
N LYS A 175 -21.31 19.99 1.65
CA LYS A 175 -20.82 21.19 2.35
C LYS A 175 -19.31 21.21 2.60
N SER A 176 -18.62 20.08 2.42
CA SER A 176 -17.18 19.97 2.70
C SER A 176 -16.33 20.67 1.63
N GLU A 177 -15.16 21.17 2.03
CA GLU A 177 -14.17 21.69 1.08
C GLU A 177 -13.70 20.60 0.10
N ARG A 178 -13.56 19.36 0.58
CA ARG A 178 -13.13 18.22 -0.24
C ARG A 178 -14.11 17.90 -1.37
N PHE A 179 -15.41 18.04 -1.14
CA PHE A 179 -16.41 17.90 -2.21
C PHE A 179 -16.25 18.98 -3.28
N SER A 180 -15.96 20.22 -2.88
CA SER A 180 -15.72 21.31 -3.83
C SER A 180 -14.56 20.99 -4.77
N SER A 181 -13.53 20.29 -4.27
CA SER A 181 -12.34 19.84 -5.02
C SER A 181 -12.54 18.55 -5.83
N LEU A 182 -13.68 17.86 -5.73
CA LEU A 182 -13.97 16.71 -6.60
C LEU A 182 -14.12 17.13 -8.07
N ASP A 183 -13.75 16.25 -8.98
CA ASP A 183 -14.05 16.43 -10.40
C ASP A 183 -15.57 16.42 -10.66
N ASP A 184 -15.98 17.13 -11.71
CA ASP A 184 -17.39 17.29 -12.04
C ASP A 184 -18.06 15.97 -12.45
N THR A 185 -17.29 14.99 -12.93
CA THR A 185 -17.79 13.66 -13.29
C THR A 185 -18.16 12.86 -12.04
N LEU A 186 -17.34 12.86 -11.00
CA LEU A 186 -17.65 12.26 -9.70
C LEU A 186 -18.80 12.99 -9.00
N LYS A 187 -18.81 14.32 -9.02
CA LYS A 187 -19.94 15.11 -8.48
C LYS A 187 -21.25 14.71 -9.17
N SER A 188 -21.23 14.63 -10.51
CA SER A 188 -22.40 14.23 -11.29
C SER A 188 -22.87 12.83 -10.95
N ARG A 189 -21.96 11.86 -10.81
CA ARG A 189 -22.30 10.49 -10.38
C ARG A 189 -22.89 10.45 -8.98
N LEU A 190 -22.36 11.24 -8.03
CA LEU A 190 -22.95 11.35 -6.71
C LEU A 190 -24.37 11.92 -6.78
N PHE A 191 -24.61 12.98 -7.55
CA PHE A 191 -25.95 13.52 -7.72
C PHE A 191 -26.92 12.53 -8.39
N VAL A 192 -26.49 11.78 -9.39
CA VAL A 192 -27.30 10.70 -10.00
C VAL A 192 -27.65 9.64 -8.94
N LYS A 193 -26.68 9.25 -8.10
CA LYS A 193 -26.91 8.33 -6.99
C LYS A 193 -27.93 8.89 -5.99
N LEU A 194 -27.78 10.14 -5.58
CA LEU A 194 -28.73 10.83 -4.68
C LEU A 194 -30.14 10.89 -5.27
N ALA A 195 -30.27 11.22 -6.56
CA ALA A 195 -31.54 11.24 -7.27
C ALA A 195 -32.18 9.84 -7.29
N SER A 196 -31.39 8.81 -7.60
CA SER A 196 -31.86 7.40 -7.62
C SER A 196 -32.36 6.91 -6.25
N MET A 197 -31.88 7.53 -5.17
CA MET A 197 -32.28 7.25 -3.79
C MET A 197 -33.41 8.16 -3.29
N GLY A 198 -33.93 9.07 -4.13
CA GLY A 198 -34.98 10.03 -3.74
C GLY A 198 -34.52 11.09 -2.74
N LEU A 199 -33.21 11.36 -2.66
CA LEU A 199 -32.61 12.29 -1.68
C LEU A 199 -32.49 13.73 -2.19
N LEU A 200 -32.77 13.96 -3.47
CA LEU A 200 -32.85 15.30 -4.05
C LEU A 200 -34.31 15.77 -4.07
N LYS A 201 -34.58 16.92 -3.47
CA LYS A 201 -35.86 17.61 -3.67
C LYS A 201 -35.81 18.31 -5.02
N THR A 202 -36.68 17.88 -5.93
CA THR A 202 -37.00 18.59 -7.17
C THR A 202 -37.81 19.85 -6.88
#